data_AF-A0A0F9GSZ9-F1
#
_entry.id   AF-A0A0F9GSZ9-F1
#
_cell.length_a   1.000
_cell.length_b   1.000
_cell.length_c   1.000
_cell.angle_alpha   90.00
_cell.angle_beta   90.00
_cell.angle_gamma   90.00
#
_symmetry.space_group_name_H-M   'P 1'
#
loop_
_entity.id
_entity.type
_entity.pdbx_description
1 polymer ?
#
loop_
_entity_poly.entity_id
_entity_poly.type
_entity_poly.pdbx_seq_one_letter_code
_entity_poly.pdbx_strand_id
1 'polypeptide(L)'
;MIDEEFIQLSENLSKIDEILIEFKKAKPESLVYKVMGNTSKILRSMIKIRSHIDDDAFNMDLNDWIKNNVNRADQFQRLQVPYEIFYSIGMNEEAYRVTVELYELANYENNEYWKIVALNNKGVIYLLWNRYSDALECFNIVLKNNLQLPLDRIFTSHNKVICLKKKGMYR
;
A
#
# COMPACT_ATOMS: atom_id res chain seq x y z
N MET A 1 -56.76 3.51 -7.81
CA MET A 1 -57.16 2.21 -8.37
C MET A 1 -55.91 1.69 -9.05
N ILE A 2 -55.26 0.70 -8.47
CA ILE A 2 -54.05 0.11 -9.07
C ILE A 2 -54.59 -0.81 -10.15
N ASP A 3 -54.41 -0.41 -11.41
CA ASP A 3 -54.99 -1.08 -12.57
C ASP A 3 -54.49 -2.53 -12.64
N GLU A 4 -55.40 -3.45 -12.95
CA GLU A 4 -55.15 -4.90 -13.05
C GLU A 4 -54.01 -5.24 -14.03
N GLU A 5 -53.65 -4.33 -14.94
CA GLU A 5 -52.44 -4.41 -15.77
C GLU A 5 -51.13 -4.49 -14.97
N PHE A 6 -51.05 -3.86 -13.79
CA PHE A 6 -49.84 -3.85 -12.95
C PHE A 6 -49.59 -5.19 -12.26
N ILE A 7 -50.66 -5.98 -12.03
CA ILE A 7 -50.59 -7.30 -11.39
C ILE A 7 -50.16 -8.35 -12.42
N GLN A 8 -50.65 -8.28 -13.66
CA GLN A 8 -50.21 -9.17 -14.73
C GLN A 8 -48.74 -8.98 -15.14
N LEU A 9 -48.19 -7.78 -15.01
CA LEU A 9 -46.77 -7.52 -15.26
C LEU A 9 -45.84 -8.20 -14.24
N SER A 10 -46.34 -8.51 -13.03
CA SER A 10 -45.54 -9.00 -11.90
C SER A 10 -45.17 -10.48 -11.98
N GLU A 11 -45.85 -11.29 -12.79
CA GLU A 11 -45.68 -12.75 -12.77
C GLU A 11 -44.41 -13.25 -13.51
N ASN A 12 -43.67 -12.37 -14.18
CA ASN A 12 -42.40 -12.70 -14.84
C ASN A 12 -41.39 -11.52 -14.84
N LEU A 13 -41.32 -10.75 -13.77
CA LEU A 13 -40.31 -9.69 -13.65
C LEU A 13 -38.93 -10.29 -13.35
N SER A 14 -37.92 -9.85 -14.09
CA SER A 14 -36.55 -10.12 -13.67
C SER A 14 -36.23 -9.28 -12.43
N LYS A 15 -35.30 -9.74 -11.60
CA LYS A 15 -34.84 -8.98 -10.42
C LYS A 15 -34.42 -7.54 -10.73
N ILE A 16 -33.94 -7.27 -11.95
CA ILE A 16 -33.61 -5.92 -12.40
C ILE A 16 -34.87 -5.05 -12.56
N ASP A 17 -35.97 -5.62 -13.05
CA ASP A 17 -37.23 -4.90 -13.22
C ASP A 17 -37.81 -4.50 -11.87
N GLU A 18 -37.76 -5.39 -10.88
CA GLU A 18 -38.17 -5.10 -9.50
C GLU A 18 -37.39 -3.91 -8.92
N ILE A 19 -36.06 -3.92 -9.05
CA ILE A 19 -35.18 -2.84 -8.56
C ILE A 19 -35.50 -1.51 -9.25
N LEU A 20 -35.71 -1.52 -10.57
CA LEU A 20 -36.03 -0.29 -11.31
C LEU A 20 -37.40 0.28 -10.91
N ILE A 21 -38.38 -0.59 -10.66
CA ILE A 21 -39.71 -0.21 -10.17
C ILE A 21 -39.60 0.39 -8.76
N GLU A 22 -38.85 -0.24 -7.85
CA GLU A 22 -38.61 0.30 -6.50
C GLU A 22 -37.95 1.68 -6.57
N PHE A 23 -36.96 1.86 -7.43
CA PHE A 23 -36.31 3.15 -7.62
C PHE A 23 -37.26 4.23 -8.15
N LYS A 24 -38.13 3.88 -9.11
CA LYS A 24 -39.16 4.79 -9.64
C LYS A 24 -40.20 5.16 -8.58
N LYS A 25 -40.59 4.22 -7.72
CA LYS A 25 -41.48 4.48 -6.58
C LYS A 25 -40.83 5.43 -5.56
N ALA A 26 -39.54 5.23 -5.26
CA ALA A 26 -38.80 6.08 -4.33
C ALA A 26 -38.56 7.50 -4.87
N LYS A 27 -38.45 7.67 -6.20
CA LYS A 27 -38.23 8.95 -6.86
C LYS A 27 -39.14 9.12 -8.10
N PRO A 28 -40.40 9.55 -7.90
CA PRO A 28 -41.39 9.67 -8.98
C PRO A 28 -40.94 10.58 -10.13
N GLU A 29 -40.20 11.64 -9.82
CA GLU A 29 -39.71 12.61 -10.82
C GLU A 29 -38.54 12.09 -11.68
N SER A 30 -37.90 10.98 -11.30
CA SER A 30 -36.75 10.44 -12.05
C SER A 30 -37.21 9.66 -13.28
N LEU A 31 -36.59 9.92 -14.42
CA LEU A 31 -36.73 9.09 -15.61
C LEU A 31 -35.88 7.82 -15.43
N VAL A 32 -36.52 6.65 -15.46
CA VAL A 32 -35.87 5.35 -15.25
C VAL A 32 -36.04 4.54 -16.53
N TYR A 33 -34.93 4.10 -17.12
CA TYR A 33 -34.92 3.32 -18.36
C TYR A 33 -34.12 2.04 -18.15
N LYS A 34 -34.65 0.91 -18.65
CA LYS A 34 -33.91 -0.35 -18.77
C LYS A 34 -33.24 -0.38 -20.13
N VAL A 35 -31.90 -0.32 -20.16
CA VAL A 35 -31.14 -0.44 -21.41
C VAL A 35 -30.74 -1.90 -21.59
N MET A 36 -31.40 -2.57 -22.53
CA MET A 36 -31.06 -3.94 -22.92
C MET A 36 -30.07 -3.91 -24.09
N GLY A 37 -28.87 -4.45 -23.88
CA GLY A 37 -27.88 -4.51 -24.92
C GLY A 37 -26.74 -5.45 -24.58
N ASN A 38 -26.00 -5.87 -25.61
CA ASN A 38 -24.76 -6.61 -25.42
C ASN A 38 -23.72 -5.65 -24.80
N THR A 39 -23.48 -5.82 -23.49
CA THR A 39 -22.56 -4.98 -22.71
C THR A 39 -21.20 -4.86 -23.37
N SER A 40 -20.68 -5.93 -23.99
CA SER A 40 -19.40 -5.92 -24.71
C SER A 40 -19.44 -5.04 -25.95
N LYS A 41 -20.56 -5.00 -26.69
CA LYS A 41 -20.72 -4.12 -27.87
C LYS A 41 -20.82 -2.65 -27.47
N ILE A 42 -21.55 -2.36 -26.38
CA ILE A 42 -21.66 -1.00 -25.83
C ILE A 42 -20.31 -0.53 -25.30
N LEU A 43 -19.61 -1.35 -24.51
CA LEU A 43 -18.26 -1.06 -24.01
C LEU A 43 -17.28 -0.81 -25.16
N ARG A 44 -17.23 -1.66 -26.19
CA ARG A 44 -16.38 -1.43 -27.38
C ARG A 44 -16.68 -0.12 -28.10
N SER A 45 -17.95 0.32 -28.10
CA SER A 45 -18.34 1.59 -28.73
C SER A 45 -17.99 2.83 -27.89
N MET A 46 -18.05 2.72 -26.56
CA MET A 46 -17.74 3.80 -25.62
C MET A 46 -16.24 3.93 -25.36
N ILE A 47 -15.55 2.80 -25.32
CA ILE A 47 -14.12 2.68 -25.07
C ILE A 47 -13.43 2.75 -26.44
N LYS A 48 -13.21 3.96 -26.96
CA LYS A 48 -12.18 4.19 -27.99
C LYS A 48 -10.78 4.08 -27.37
N ILE A 49 -10.47 2.95 -26.73
CA ILE A 49 -9.08 2.64 -26.41
C ILE A 49 -8.45 2.17 -27.73
N ARG A 50 -7.80 3.11 -28.42
CA ARG A 50 -6.74 2.80 -29.38
C ARG A 50 -5.45 2.52 -28.59
N SER A 51 -5.46 1.54 -27.69
CA SER A 51 -4.20 0.87 -27.39
C SER A 51 -4.10 -0.24 -28.42
N HIS A 52 -3.00 -0.26 -29.15
CA HIS A 52 -2.60 -1.44 -29.91
C HIS A 52 -2.33 -2.53 -28.86
N ILE A 53 -3.38 -3.28 -28.52
CA ILE A 53 -3.23 -4.53 -27.79
C ILE A 53 -2.75 -5.48 -28.86
N ASP A 54 -1.50 -5.89 -28.76
CA ASP A 54 -0.96 -6.94 -29.61
C ASP A 54 -1.81 -8.20 -29.40
N ASP A 55 -2.27 -8.81 -30.50
CA ASP A 55 -3.10 -10.03 -30.46
C ASP A 55 -2.24 -11.26 -30.11
N ASP A 56 -0.92 -11.10 -30.04
CA ASP A 56 -0.02 -12.13 -29.55
C ASP A 56 -0.35 -12.48 -28.10
N ALA A 57 -0.81 -13.72 -27.90
CA ALA A 57 -0.99 -14.28 -26.57
C ALA A 57 0.30 -14.08 -25.76
N PHE A 58 0.17 -13.66 -24.51
CA PHE A 58 1.28 -13.57 -23.56
C PHE A 58 1.87 -14.97 -23.34
N ASN A 59 2.74 -15.40 -24.27
CA ASN A 59 3.24 -16.76 -24.40
C ASN A 59 4.58 -16.90 -23.67
N MET A 60 4.62 -16.33 -22.47
CA MET A 60 5.80 -16.24 -21.63
C MET A 60 5.52 -17.00 -20.35
N ASP A 61 6.38 -17.95 -20.03
CA ASP A 61 6.35 -18.57 -18.71
C ASP A 61 6.76 -17.53 -17.67
N LEU A 62 5.82 -17.16 -16.81
CA LEU A 62 6.01 -16.17 -15.77
C LEU A 62 7.18 -16.54 -14.84
N ASN A 63 7.39 -17.83 -14.56
CA ASN A 63 8.49 -18.26 -13.70
C ASN A 63 9.85 -18.04 -14.37
N ASP A 64 9.95 -18.34 -15.67
CA ASP A 64 11.19 -18.13 -16.43
C ASP A 64 11.46 -16.64 -16.63
N TRP A 65 10.42 -15.84 -16.87
CA TRP A 65 10.59 -14.39 -16.94
C TRP A 65 11.06 -13.82 -15.60
N ILE A 66 10.43 -14.19 -14.48
CA ILE A 66 10.84 -13.72 -13.15
C ILE A 66 12.28 -14.12 -12.85
N LYS A 67 12.68 -15.38 -13.10
CA LYS A 67 14.05 -15.83 -12.87
C LYS A 67 15.10 -15.05 -13.67
N ASN A 68 14.76 -14.67 -14.90
CA ASN A 68 15.69 -14.01 -15.82
C ASN A 68 15.68 -12.48 -15.72
N ASN A 69 14.61 -11.89 -15.17
CA ASN A 69 14.42 -10.43 -15.18
C ASN A 69 14.31 -9.82 -13.77
N VAL A 70 14.09 -10.61 -12.72
CA VAL A 70 14.02 -10.15 -11.34
C VAL A 70 15.27 -10.63 -10.60
N ASN A 71 16.12 -9.68 -10.21
CA ASN A 71 17.27 -9.98 -9.38
C ASN A 71 16.82 -10.56 -8.04
N ARG A 72 17.49 -11.62 -7.59
CA ARG A 72 17.28 -12.14 -6.24
C ARG A 72 17.64 -11.05 -5.24
N ALA A 73 16.70 -10.73 -4.35
CA ALA A 73 16.92 -9.77 -3.30
C ALA A 73 18.21 -10.12 -2.53
N ASP A 74 19.12 -9.15 -2.45
CA ASP A 74 20.30 -9.25 -1.60
C ASP A 74 19.86 -9.37 -0.13
N GLN A 75 20.78 -9.76 0.74
CA GLN A 75 20.44 -10.02 2.14
C GLN A 75 19.90 -8.76 2.85
N PHE A 76 20.28 -7.56 2.40
CA PHE A 76 19.74 -6.31 2.90
C PHE A 76 18.29 -6.12 2.49
N GLN A 77 17.97 -6.24 1.20
CA GLN A 77 16.61 -6.11 0.68
C GLN A 77 15.66 -7.14 1.30
N ARG A 78 16.16 -8.34 1.62
CA ARG A 78 15.38 -9.35 2.35
C ARG A 78 14.89 -8.91 3.72
N LEU A 79 15.55 -7.94 4.36
CA LEU A 79 15.15 -7.41 5.65
C LEU A 79 14.55 -6.00 5.53
N GLN A 80 15.11 -5.15 4.67
CA GLN A 80 14.59 -3.79 4.47
C GLN A 80 13.16 -3.80 3.93
N VAL A 81 12.82 -4.67 2.97
CA VAL A 81 11.45 -4.72 2.42
C VAL A 81 10.42 -5.15 3.47
N PRO A 82 10.63 -6.24 4.25
CA PRO A 82 9.74 -6.57 5.36
C PRO A 82 9.62 -5.47 6.41
N TYR A 83 10.72 -4.77 6.75
CA TYR A 83 10.65 -3.63 7.67
C TYR A 83 9.67 -2.57 7.17
N GLU A 84 9.79 -2.14 5.92
CA GLU A 84 8.90 -1.13 5.33
C GLU A 84 7.43 -1.59 5.34
N ILE A 85 7.18 -2.86 5.01
CA ILE A 85 5.83 -3.43 5.03
C ILE A 85 5.27 -3.40 6.45
N PHE A 86 5.97 -4.00 7.43
CA PHE A 86 5.49 -4.07 8.81
C PHE A 86 5.30 -2.69 9.43
N TYR A 87 6.22 -1.77 9.16
CA TYR A 87 6.11 -0.39 9.60
C TYR A 87 4.89 0.30 8.98
N SER A 88 4.67 0.16 7.67
CA SER A 88 3.55 0.82 6.97
C SER A 88 2.17 0.36 7.45
N ILE A 89 2.05 -0.89 7.90
CA ILE A 89 0.80 -1.47 8.42
C ILE A 89 0.68 -1.38 9.95
N GLY A 90 1.63 -0.72 10.62
CA GLY A 90 1.60 -0.49 12.07
C GLY A 90 1.98 -1.71 12.93
N MET A 91 2.54 -2.76 12.34
CA MET A 91 3.08 -3.94 13.04
C MET A 91 4.47 -3.62 13.61
N ASN A 92 4.48 -2.76 14.65
CA ASN A 92 5.71 -2.15 15.18
C ASN A 92 6.64 -3.15 15.86
N GLU A 93 6.12 -4.22 16.48
CA GLU A 93 6.93 -5.27 17.12
C GLU A 93 7.68 -6.10 16.07
N GLU A 94 7.02 -6.43 14.97
CA GLU A 94 7.59 -7.16 13.85
C GLU A 94 8.60 -6.30 13.11
N ALA A 95 8.26 -5.03 12.85
CA ALA A 95 9.20 -4.06 12.31
C ALA A 95 10.45 -3.96 13.21
N TYR A 96 10.28 -3.88 14.53
CA TYR A 96 11.39 -3.87 15.48
C TYR A 96 12.29 -5.12 15.36
N ARG A 97 11.70 -6.32 15.32
CA ARG A 97 12.45 -7.58 15.17
C ARG A 97 13.33 -7.54 13.93
N VAL A 98 12.79 -7.07 12.81
CA VAL A 98 13.54 -6.92 11.56
C VAL A 98 14.70 -5.92 11.72
N THR A 99 14.52 -4.82 12.46
CA THR A 99 15.64 -3.88 12.73
C THR A 99 16.77 -4.52 13.53
N VAL A 100 16.46 -5.44 14.45
CA VAL A 100 17.46 -6.17 15.24
C VAL A 100 18.21 -7.15 14.35
N GLU A 101 17.49 -7.94 13.56
CA GLU A 101 18.09 -8.90 12.61
C GLU A 101 18.98 -8.20 11.58
N LEU A 102 18.53 -7.06 11.04
CA LEU A 102 19.33 -6.26 10.10
C LEU A 102 20.61 -5.72 10.77
N TYR A 103 20.53 -5.31 12.04
CA TYR A 103 21.70 -4.84 12.79
C TYR A 103 22.71 -5.97 13.03
N GLU A 104 22.25 -7.17 13.38
CA GLU A 104 23.09 -8.35 13.57
C GLU A 104 23.77 -8.76 12.27
N LEU A 105 23.01 -8.81 11.18
CA LEU A 105 23.53 -9.08 9.85
C LEU A 105 24.57 -8.05 9.42
N ALA A 106 24.29 -6.76 9.64
CA ALA A 106 25.23 -5.70 9.31
C ALA A 106 26.56 -5.84 10.05
N ASN A 107 26.54 -6.27 11.32
CA ASN A 107 27.77 -6.54 12.07
C ASN A 107 28.51 -7.77 11.53
N TYR A 108 27.77 -8.84 11.20
CA TYR A 108 28.35 -10.06 10.61
C TYR A 108 29.06 -9.76 9.28
N GLU A 109 28.42 -8.98 8.41
CA GLU A 109 28.96 -8.58 7.10
C GLU A 109 29.95 -7.40 7.17
N ASN A 110 30.20 -6.85 8.37
CA ASN A 110 30.99 -5.61 8.57
C ASN A 110 30.52 -4.44 7.68
N ASN A 111 29.20 -4.34 7.46
CA ASN A 111 28.59 -3.36 6.58
C ASN A 111 28.05 -2.17 7.38
N GLU A 112 28.84 -1.09 7.44
CA GLU A 112 28.48 0.12 8.18
C GLU A 112 27.24 0.81 7.61
N TYR A 113 26.97 0.72 6.30
CA TYR A 113 25.76 1.30 5.72
C TYR A 113 24.50 0.59 6.26
N TRP A 114 24.47 -0.74 6.25
CA TRP A 114 23.32 -1.50 6.76
C TRP A 114 23.09 -1.28 8.24
N LYS A 115 24.18 -1.14 9.00
CA LYS A 115 24.14 -0.84 10.43
C LYS A 115 23.48 0.50 10.70
N ILE A 116 23.81 1.51 9.90
CA ILE A 116 23.21 2.85 10.01
C ILE A 116 21.72 2.83 9.65
N VAL A 117 21.33 2.10 8.61
CA VAL A 117 19.91 1.90 8.25
C VAL A 117 19.16 1.22 9.39
N ALA A 118 19.69 0.12 9.93
CA ALA A 118 19.09 -0.60 11.06
C ALA A 118 18.88 0.29 12.28
N LEU A 119 19.89 1.10 12.64
CA LEU A 119 19.81 2.03 13.77
C LEU A 119 18.78 3.14 13.53
N ASN A 120 18.71 3.69 12.32
CA ASN A 120 17.71 4.70 11.98
C ASN A 120 16.29 4.13 12.10
N ASN A 121 16.06 2.97 11.50
CA ASN A 121 14.79 2.24 11.57
C ASN A 121 14.39 1.93 13.02
N LYS A 122 15.34 1.46 13.84
CA LYS A 122 15.14 1.20 15.26
C LYS A 122 14.77 2.46 16.04
N GLY A 123 15.42 3.58 15.73
CA GLY A 123 15.10 4.88 16.32
C GLY A 123 13.67 5.33 16.02
N VAL A 124 13.18 5.10 14.79
CA VAL A 124 11.79 5.36 14.40
C VAL A 124 10.82 4.52 15.24
N ILE A 125 11.09 3.22 15.43
CA ILE A 125 10.23 2.37 16.25
C ILE A 125 10.21 2.82 17.72
N TYR A 126 11.37 3.20 18.28
CA TYR A 126 11.40 3.77 19.64
C TYR A 126 10.60 5.08 19.76
N LEU A 127 10.62 5.93 18.73
CA LEU A 127 9.80 7.12 18.68
C LEU A 127 8.29 6.77 18.71
N LEU A 128 7.86 5.74 17.98
CA LEU A 128 6.48 5.27 18.00
C LEU A 128 6.04 4.74 19.37
N TRP A 129 6.94 4.07 20.09
CA TRP A 129 6.70 3.62 21.47
C TRP A 129 6.88 4.71 22.53
N ASN A 130 7.05 5.97 22.13
CA ASN A 130 7.32 7.10 23.03
C ASN A 130 8.60 6.93 23.89
N ARG A 131 9.51 6.04 23.48
CA ARG A 131 10.82 5.81 24.11
C ARG A 131 11.82 6.83 23.59
N TYR A 132 11.58 8.11 23.89
CA TYR A 132 12.30 9.22 23.27
C TYR A 132 13.80 9.23 23.56
N SER A 133 14.24 8.78 24.74
CA SER A 133 15.67 8.72 25.07
C SER A 133 16.41 7.70 24.21
N ASP A 134 15.83 6.51 24.03
CA ASP A 134 16.42 5.46 23.19
C ASP A 134 16.41 5.84 21.72
N ALA A 135 15.32 6.44 21.24
CA ALA A 135 15.23 6.97 19.88
C ALA A 135 16.32 8.01 19.60
N LEU A 136 16.55 8.94 20.54
CA LEU A 136 17.59 9.96 20.43
C LEU A 136 18.99 9.35 20.39
N GLU A 137 19.24 8.29 21.16
CA GLU A 137 20.53 7.58 21.11
C GLU A 137 20.78 7.02 19.70
N CYS A 138 19.81 6.30 19.14
CA CYS A 138 19.90 5.78 17.77
C CYS A 138 20.18 6.88 16.74
N PHE A 139 19.39 7.97 16.76
CA PHE A 139 19.56 9.06 15.81
C PHE A 139 20.89 9.81 16.00
N ASN A 140 21.39 9.92 17.23
CA ASN A 140 22.70 10.54 17.47
C ASN A 140 23.85 9.70 16.90
N ILE A 141 23.77 8.36 17.00
CA ILE A 141 24.77 7.48 16.40
C ILE A 141 24.75 7.63 14.88
N VAL A 142 23.57 7.60 14.26
CA VAL A 142 23.38 7.78 12.81
C VAL A 142 23.96 9.12 12.35
N LEU A 143 23.66 10.22 13.02
CA LEU A 143 24.10 11.57 12.63
C LEU A 143 25.59 11.85 12.89
N LYS A 144 26.24 11.08 13.76
CA LYS A 144 27.70 11.14 13.98
C LYS A 144 28.47 10.44 12.87
N ASN A 145 27.83 9.53 12.13
CA ASN A 145 28.49 8.82 11.05
C ASN A 145 28.65 9.75 9.83
N ASN A 146 29.85 9.75 9.23
CA ASN A 146 30.23 10.60 8.10
C ASN A 146 29.85 10.01 6.73
N LEU A 147 29.18 8.85 6.69
CA LEU A 147 28.62 8.33 5.44
C LEU A 147 27.73 9.42 4.81
N GLN A 148 28.13 9.92 3.64
CA GLN A 148 27.33 10.84 2.83
C GLN A 148 26.10 10.08 2.33
N LEU A 149 25.04 10.07 3.14
CA LEU A 149 23.71 9.57 2.79
C LEU A 149 22.78 10.78 2.73
N PRO A 150 22.64 11.44 1.55
CA PRO A 150 21.94 12.71 1.45
C PRO A 150 20.47 12.64 1.89
N LEU A 151 19.81 11.50 1.66
CA LEU A 151 18.40 11.30 1.97
C LEU A 151 18.17 10.90 3.43
N ASP A 152 19.01 10.03 3.99
CA ASP A 152 18.82 9.51 5.35
C ASP A 152 19.12 10.56 6.43
N ARG A 153 20.08 11.47 6.18
CA ARG A 153 20.48 12.46 7.19
C ARG A 153 19.40 13.50 7.46
N ILE A 154 18.69 13.96 6.43
CA ILE A 154 17.60 14.93 6.56
C ILE A 154 16.45 14.29 7.35
N PHE A 155 16.05 13.08 6.96
CA PHE A 155 14.99 12.33 7.63
C PHE A 155 15.33 12.01 9.08
N THR A 156 16.56 11.54 9.35
CA THR A 156 17.05 11.28 10.71
C THR A 156 17.04 12.56 11.56
N SER A 157 17.48 13.69 10.99
CA SER A 157 17.47 14.99 11.69
C SER A 157 16.05 15.43 12.03
N HIS A 158 15.11 15.25 11.10
CA HIS A 158 13.68 15.51 11.33
C HIS A 158 13.13 14.67 12.48
N ASN A 159 13.39 13.36 12.48
CA ASN A 159 12.93 12.46 13.54
C ASN A 159 13.54 12.80 14.91
N LYS A 160 14.82 13.19 14.94
CA LYS A 160 15.46 13.70 16.16
C LYS A 160 14.79 14.98 16.68
N VAL A 161 14.44 15.92 15.81
CA VAL A 161 13.70 17.14 16.19
C VAL A 161 12.34 16.79 16.80
N ILE A 162 11.61 15.84 16.19
CA ILE A 162 10.35 15.34 16.75
C ILE A 162 10.56 14.76 18.15
N CYS A 163 11.59 13.93 18.34
CA CYS A 163 11.91 13.35 19.65
C CYS A 163 12.17 14.42 20.71
N LEU A 164 12.97 15.44 20.39
CA LEU A 164 13.28 16.53 21.31
C LEU A 164 12.02 17.33 21.69
N LYS A 165 11.17 17.65 20.71
CA LYS A 165 9.91 18.35 20.94
C LYS A 165 9.00 17.53 21.86
N LYS A 166 8.78 16.26 21.54
CA LYS A 166 7.93 15.38 22.35
C LYS A 166 8.50 15.19 23.75
N LYS A 167 9.80 14.89 23.90
CA LYS A 167 10.45 14.75 25.22
C LYS A 167 10.31 16.00 26.09
N GLY A 168 10.32 17.19 25.50
CA GLY A 168 10.07 18.47 26.20
C GLY A 168 8.62 18.68 26.63
N MET A 169 7.65 18.00 26.01
CA MET A 169 6.22 18.06 26.38
C MET A 169 5.86 17.11 27.54
N TYR A 170 6.71 16.14 27.87
CA TYR A 170 6.52 15.17 28.97
C TYR A 170 7.44 15.46 30.17
N ARG A 171 7.92 16.70 30.32
CA ARG A 171 8.64 17.19 31.50
C ARG A 171 7.73 18.11 32.30
#